data_AF-A0A7C2A4K2-F1
#
_entry.id   AF-A0A7C2A4K2-F1
#
_cell.length_a   1.000
_cell.length_b   1.000
_cell.length_c   1.000
_cell.angle_alpha   90.00
_cell.angle_beta   90.00
_cell.angle_gamma   90.00
#
_symmetry.space_group_name_H-M   'P 1'
#
loop_
_entity.id
_entity.type
_entity.pdbx_description
1 polymer ?
#
loop_
_entity_poly.entity_id
_entity_poly.type
_entity_poly.pdbx_seq_one_letter_code
_entity_poly.pdbx_strand_id
1 'polypeptide(L)'
;MNWNNWVLNRQAKDNPPNEWIRILEYLKKILPDRLINKIEFTAFVIKGKRTARWILNRDHPEYCTKNEALQVAKKLTWQMLLSKGSPPINPELKELLLCDNEDCKLFIGHEGRCNTEEVPFGITRCHLCKKIIYFEDFDRDAKRDPLSIQIGHSIPLSRTTRGHNVRNVVWAHRKCNQIQSEQTLYEVLENMSTILEAHGYTIEKRYF
;
A
#
# COMPACT_ATOMS: atom_id res chain seq x y z
N MET A 1 18.57 -21.18 13.23
CA MET A 1 17.34 -20.59 12.64
C MET A 1 16.94 -19.40 13.49
N ASN A 2 17.21 -18.17 13.05
CA ASN A 2 16.91 -17.01 13.88
C ASN A 2 16.20 -15.91 13.10
N TRP A 3 14.97 -15.64 13.56
CA TRP A 3 14.31 -14.33 13.61
C TRP A 3 14.12 -13.61 12.28
N ASN A 4 12.88 -13.59 11.77
CA ASN A 4 12.35 -12.45 11.02
C ASN A 4 10.84 -12.52 10.68
N ASN A 5 10.12 -13.57 11.08
CA ASN A 5 8.65 -13.55 11.09
C ASN A 5 8.10 -12.76 12.30
N TRP A 6 8.76 -11.69 12.73
CA TRP A 6 8.56 -11.11 14.07
C TRP A 6 7.17 -10.47 14.21
N VAL A 7 6.68 -9.78 13.18
CA VAL A 7 5.35 -9.15 13.26
C VAL A 7 4.25 -10.22 13.30
N LEU A 8 4.33 -11.22 12.42
CA LEU A 8 3.30 -12.25 12.32
C LEU A 8 3.35 -13.29 13.46
N ASN A 9 4.52 -13.81 13.80
CA ASN A 9 4.63 -14.80 14.88
C ASN A 9 4.37 -14.17 16.25
N ARG A 10 4.83 -12.93 16.50
CA ARG A 10 4.70 -12.31 17.83
C ARG A 10 3.40 -11.55 18.02
N GLN A 11 2.92 -10.86 16.98
CA GLN A 11 1.70 -10.08 17.08
C GLN A 11 0.51 -10.93 16.67
N ALA A 12 0.51 -11.51 15.47
CA ALA A 12 -0.64 -12.21 14.90
C ALA A 12 -0.74 -13.71 15.28
N LYS A 13 0.31 -14.30 15.87
CA LYS A 13 0.42 -15.73 16.23
C LYS A 13 0.12 -16.69 15.07
N ASP A 14 0.50 -16.32 13.85
CA ASP A 14 0.37 -17.17 12.66
C ASP A 14 1.60 -17.00 11.75
N ASN A 15 1.80 -17.91 10.81
CA ASN A 15 2.92 -17.90 9.87
C ASN A 15 2.60 -17.08 8.62
N PRO A 16 3.58 -16.38 8.03
CA PRO A 16 3.42 -15.77 6.72
C PRO A 16 3.20 -16.82 5.63
N PRO A 17 2.61 -16.43 4.49
CA PRO A 17 2.61 -17.25 3.28
C PRO A 17 4.03 -17.68 2.88
N ASN A 18 4.22 -18.92 2.41
CA ASN A 18 5.54 -19.45 2.04
C ASN A 18 6.25 -18.61 0.97
N GLU A 19 5.49 -18.05 0.03
CA GLU A 19 6.02 -17.16 -1.00
C GLU A 19 6.62 -15.87 -0.41
N TRP A 20 5.98 -15.32 0.64
CA TRP A 20 6.53 -14.16 1.35
C TRP A 20 7.88 -14.47 1.99
N ILE A 21 8.05 -15.69 2.54
CA ILE A 21 9.33 -16.12 3.12
C ILE A 21 10.45 -16.06 2.07
N ARG A 22 10.18 -16.49 0.84
CA ARG A 22 11.14 -16.39 -0.27
C ARG A 22 11.44 -14.93 -0.63
N ILE A 23 10.42 -14.08 -0.73
CA ILE A 23 10.58 -12.64 -1.00
C ILE A 23 11.45 -11.98 0.09
N LEU A 24 11.26 -12.34 1.36
CA LEU A 24 12.03 -11.80 2.49
C LEU A 24 13.53 -12.06 2.38
N GLU A 25 13.96 -13.17 1.79
CA GLU A 25 15.38 -13.48 1.60
C GLU A 25 16.08 -12.44 0.71
N TYR A 26 15.35 -11.89 -0.27
CA TYR A 26 15.83 -10.81 -1.13
C TYR A 26 15.72 -9.46 -0.43
N LEU A 27 14.56 -9.18 0.20
CA LEU A 27 14.32 -7.88 0.84
C LEU A 27 15.34 -7.57 1.94
N LYS A 28 15.75 -8.56 2.75
CA LYS A 28 16.76 -8.36 3.81
C LYS A 28 18.13 -7.93 3.30
N LYS A 29 18.43 -8.16 2.01
CA LYS A 29 19.70 -7.75 1.40
C LYS A 29 19.69 -6.27 1.00
N ILE A 30 18.51 -5.67 0.81
CA ILE A 30 18.37 -4.34 0.22
C ILE A 30 17.56 -3.35 1.08
N LEU A 31 16.75 -3.84 2.01
CA LEU A 31 15.92 -3.04 2.90
C LEU A 31 16.31 -3.28 4.37
N PRO A 32 16.31 -2.23 5.21
CA PRO A 32 16.42 -2.40 6.65
C PRO A 32 15.17 -3.07 7.23
N ASP A 33 15.35 -3.89 8.27
CA ASP A 33 14.27 -4.67 8.91
C ASP A 33 13.05 -3.83 9.30
N ARG A 34 13.26 -2.57 9.70
CA ARG A 34 12.16 -1.65 10.06
C ARG A 34 11.19 -1.37 8.90
N LEU A 35 11.66 -1.33 7.65
CA LEU A 35 10.82 -1.13 6.48
C LEU A 35 10.11 -2.42 6.07
N ILE A 36 10.78 -3.57 6.22
CA ILE A 36 10.17 -4.89 6.06
C ILE A 36 9.02 -5.04 7.06
N ASN A 37 9.27 -4.77 8.34
CA ASN A 37 8.26 -4.80 9.40
C ASN A 37 7.08 -3.86 9.11
N LYS A 38 7.34 -2.70 8.50
CA LYS A 38 6.29 -1.76 8.09
C LYS A 38 5.38 -2.38 7.03
N ILE A 39 5.94 -3.06 6.03
CA ILE A 39 5.17 -3.78 5.00
C ILE A 39 4.35 -4.90 5.64
N GLU A 40 4.99 -5.76 6.45
CA GLU A 40 4.31 -6.90 7.08
C GLU A 40 3.17 -6.47 8.00
N PHE A 41 3.41 -5.48 8.85
CA PHE A 41 2.39 -4.97 9.77
C PHE A 41 1.21 -4.37 9.00
N THR A 42 1.50 -3.70 7.90
CA THR A 42 0.49 -3.08 7.06
C THR A 42 -0.36 -4.13 6.33
N ALA A 43 0.31 -5.10 5.71
CA ALA A 43 -0.31 -6.09 4.83
C ALA A 43 -1.03 -7.21 5.58
N PHE A 44 -0.48 -7.68 6.70
CA PHE A 44 -0.95 -8.90 7.33
C PHE A 44 -1.70 -8.67 8.64
N VAL A 45 -1.45 -7.55 9.32
CA VAL A 45 -1.93 -7.31 10.69
C VAL A 45 -2.92 -6.15 10.73
N ILE A 46 -3.93 -6.28 11.58
CA ILE A 46 -4.84 -5.18 11.90
C ILE A 46 -4.19 -4.31 12.97
N LYS A 47 -4.07 -3.02 12.65
CA LYS A 47 -3.52 -2.03 13.57
C LYS A 47 -4.29 -2.03 14.90
N GLY A 48 -3.55 -2.10 16.01
CA GLY A 48 -4.12 -2.06 17.37
C GLY A 48 -4.62 -3.41 17.91
N LYS A 49 -5.07 -4.34 17.05
CA LYS A 49 -5.58 -5.65 17.49
C LYS A 49 -4.54 -6.77 17.47
N ARG A 50 -3.42 -6.57 16.76
CA ARG A 50 -2.36 -7.60 16.62
C ARG A 50 -2.94 -8.93 16.15
N THR A 51 -3.86 -8.90 15.19
CA THR A 51 -4.53 -10.09 14.66
C THR A 51 -4.25 -10.19 13.17
N ALA A 52 -4.01 -11.40 12.67
CA ALA A 52 -3.91 -11.61 11.23
C ALA A 52 -5.26 -11.34 10.57
N ARG A 53 -5.24 -10.68 9.41
CA ARG A 53 -6.46 -10.27 8.69
C ARG A 53 -7.36 -11.44 8.28
N TRP A 54 -6.77 -12.60 7.96
CA TRP A 54 -7.49 -13.79 7.53
C TRP A 54 -8.13 -14.60 8.67
N ILE A 55 -7.90 -14.22 9.93
CA ILE A 55 -8.55 -14.83 11.10
C ILE A 55 -9.85 -14.09 11.45
N LEU A 56 -10.07 -12.89 10.90
CA LEU A 56 -11.31 -12.14 11.11
C LEU A 56 -12.53 -12.86 10.53
N ASN A 57 -13.70 -12.47 11.03
CA ASN A 57 -14.97 -12.77 10.37
C ASN A 57 -14.94 -12.24 8.93
N ARG A 58 -15.48 -13.02 7.98
CA ARG A 58 -15.44 -12.70 6.55
C ARG A 58 -16.10 -11.36 6.19
N ASP A 59 -17.06 -10.93 6.99
CA ASP A 59 -17.79 -9.67 6.81
C ASP A 59 -17.06 -8.47 7.42
N HIS A 60 -15.96 -8.67 8.15
CA HIS A 60 -15.18 -7.58 8.71
C HIS A 60 -14.51 -6.78 7.57
N PRO A 61 -14.56 -5.43 7.57
CA PRO A 61 -13.97 -4.61 6.52
C PRO A 61 -12.50 -4.89 6.23
N GLU A 62 -11.73 -5.11 7.30
CA GLU A 62 -10.30 -5.42 7.26
C GLU A 62 -9.97 -6.90 6.96
N TYR A 63 -10.99 -7.78 6.83
CA TYR A 63 -10.76 -9.19 6.50
C TYR A 63 -10.20 -9.29 5.08
N CYS A 64 -9.16 -10.10 4.94
CA CYS A 64 -8.69 -10.58 3.66
C CYS A 64 -8.10 -11.97 3.83
N THR A 65 -8.17 -12.78 2.80
CA THR A 65 -7.57 -14.12 2.77
C THR A 65 -6.04 -14.04 2.85
N LYS A 66 -5.38 -15.15 3.22
CA LYS A 66 -3.90 -15.24 3.21
C LYS A 66 -3.30 -14.83 1.85
N ASN A 67 -3.93 -15.24 0.76
CA ASN A 67 -3.49 -14.87 -0.59
C ASN A 67 -3.68 -13.37 -0.87
N GLU A 68 -4.83 -12.78 -0.53
CA GLU A 68 -5.03 -11.33 -0.71
C GLU A 68 -4.02 -10.52 0.10
N ALA A 69 -3.74 -10.94 1.34
CA ALA A 69 -2.75 -10.29 2.19
C ALA A 69 -1.33 -10.38 1.58
N LEU A 70 -0.97 -11.51 0.96
CA LEU A 70 0.27 -11.67 0.20
C LEU A 70 0.34 -10.69 -0.97
N GLN A 71 -0.72 -10.59 -1.78
CA GLN A 71 -0.76 -9.66 -2.92
C GLN A 71 -0.66 -8.20 -2.47
N VAL A 72 -1.26 -7.85 -1.32
CA VAL A 72 -1.06 -6.55 -0.69
C VAL A 72 0.41 -6.33 -0.33
N ALA A 73 1.07 -7.30 0.31
CA ALA A 73 2.49 -7.20 0.68
C ALA A 73 3.38 -7.02 -0.56
N LYS A 74 3.13 -7.79 -1.63
CA LYS A 74 3.82 -7.66 -2.93
C LYS A 74 3.66 -6.25 -3.51
N LYS A 75 2.43 -5.71 -3.54
CA LYS A 75 2.16 -4.34 -4.02
C LYS A 75 2.86 -3.26 -3.24
N LEU A 76 2.76 -3.31 -1.92
CA LEU A 76 3.37 -2.31 -1.06
C LEU A 76 4.90 -2.36 -1.16
N THR A 77 5.47 -3.55 -1.27
CA THR A 77 6.91 -3.75 -1.52
C THR A 77 7.32 -3.11 -2.84
N TRP A 78 6.62 -3.43 -3.93
CA TRP A 78 6.91 -2.87 -5.24
C TRP A 78 6.82 -1.34 -5.25
N GLN A 79 5.74 -0.77 -4.72
CA GLN A 79 5.57 0.68 -4.65
C GLN A 79 6.67 1.35 -3.80
N MET A 80 7.11 0.70 -2.72
CA MET A 80 8.23 1.22 -1.93
C MET A 80 9.52 1.21 -2.76
N LEU A 81 9.79 0.12 -3.48
CA LEU A 81 10.99 -0.02 -4.31
C LEU A 81 10.95 0.77 -5.63
N LEU A 82 9.80 1.31 -6.03
CA LEU A 82 9.68 2.33 -7.09
C LEU A 82 9.65 3.78 -6.58
N SER A 83 9.75 3.99 -5.26
CA SER A 83 9.84 5.35 -4.70
C SER A 83 11.16 6.01 -5.07
N LYS A 84 11.19 7.34 -5.17
CA LYS A 84 12.41 8.05 -5.59
C LYS A 84 13.52 7.85 -4.56
N GLY A 85 14.67 7.36 -5.01
CA GLY A 85 15.83 7.08 -4.15
C GLY A 85 15.80 5.72 -3.46
N SER A 86 14.91 4.81 -3.87
CA SER A 86 14.90 3.42 -3.42
C SER A 86 16.13 2.64 -3.94
N PRO A 87 16.52 1.54 -3.27
CA PRO A 87 17.48 0.60 -3.82
C PRO A 87 16.93 -0.06 -5.10
N PRO A 88 17.80 -0.48 -6.04
CA PRO A 88 17.38 -1.15 -7.25
C PRO A 88 16.73 -2.52 -6.96
N ILE A 89 15.73 -2.88 -7.77
CA ILE A 89 15.06 -4.18 -7.72
C ILE A 89 15.85 -5.14 -8.61
N ASN A 90 16.37 -6.24 -8.06
CA ASN A 90 17.00 -7.26 -8.89
C ASN A 90 15.93 -8.05 -9.68
N PRO A 91 16.28 -8.67 -10.83
CA PRO A 91 15.32 -9.36 -11.68
C PRO A 91 14.55 -10.47 -10.96
N GLU A 92 15.21 -11.25 -10.11
CA GLU A 92 14.54 -12.36 -9.41
C GLU A 92 13.48 -11.87 -8.41
N LEU A 93 13.76 -10.80 -7.66
CA LEU A 93 12.77 -10.18 -6.78
C LEU A 93 11.65 -9.55 -7.61
N LYS A 94 11.99 -8.94 -8.74
CA LYS A 94 10.99 -8.35 -9.65
C LYS A 94 9.95 -9.39 -10.04
N GLU A 95 10.39 -10.55 -10.52
CA GLU A 95 9.51 -11.68 -10.88
C GLU A 95 8.67 -12.16 -9.70
N LEU A 96 9.27 -12.31 -8.51
CA LEU A 96 8.54 -12.71 -7.30
C LEU A 96 7.49 -11.70 -6.85
N LEU A 97 7.65 -10.41 -7.19
CA LEU A 97 6.70 -9.36 -6.83
C LEU A 97 5.56 -9.24 -7.85
N LEU A 98 5.69 -9.79 -9.06
CA LEU A 98 4.64 -9.78 -10.07
C LEU A 98 3.37 -10.47 -9.56
N CYS A 99 2.21 -9.90 -9.87
CA CYS A 99 0.94 -10.49 -9.50
C CYS A 99 0.60 -11.61 -10.48
N ASP A 100 0.25 -12.79 -9.99
CA ASP A 100 -0.18 -13.92 -10.85
C ASP A 100 -1.62 -13.78 -11.33
N ASN A 101 -2.30 -12.69 -10.98
CA ASN A 101 -3.68 -12.43 -11.37
C ASN A 101 -3.69 -11.51 -12.60
N GLU A 102 -4.25 -12.00 -13.71
CA GLU A 102 -4.30 -11.29 -15.00
C GLU A 102 -5.10 -9.97 -14.91
N ASP A 103 -6.07 -9.89 -13.98
CA ASP A 103 -6.86 -8.69 -13.66
C ASP A 103 -6.24 -7.83 -12.55
N CYS A 104 -5.05 -8.19 -12.10
CA CYS A 104 -4.31 -7.45 -11.11
C CYS A 104 -3.67 -6.25 -11.79
N LYS A 105 -4.01 -5.05 -11.33
CA LYS A 105 -3.46 -3.78 -11.84
C LYS A 105 -2.34 -3.30 -10.91
N LEU A 106 -1.46 -4.20 -10.50
CA LEU A 106 -0.57 -4.02 -9.35
C LEU A 106 0.42 -2.85 -9.56
N PHE A 107 0.68 -2.45 -10.82
CA PHE A 107 1.87 -1.67 -11.19
C PHE A 107 1.68 -0.39 -12.00
N ILE A 108 0.49 -0.02 -12.46
CA ILE A 108 0.30 1.23 -13.23
C ILE A 108 -0.83 2.05 -12.61
N GLY A 109 -0.47 3.09 -11.87
CA GLY A 109 -1.18 4.38 -11.84
C GLY A 109 -2.70 4.43 -11.65
N HIS A 110 -3.35 3.34 -11.22
CA HIS A 110 -4.80 3.10 -11.10
C HIS A 110 -5.57 2.40 -12.26
N GLU A 111 -5.04 2.03 -13.44
CA GLU A 111 -5.92 1.44 -14.50
C GLU A 111 -5.40 0.32 -15.45
N GLY A 112 -4.15 -0.15 -15.42
CA GLY A 112 -3.62 -1.08 -16.46
C GLY A 112 -3.20 -2.48 -16.00
N ARG A 113 -3.31 -3.48 -16.90
CA ARG A 113 -3.08 -4.94 -16.71
C ARG A 113 -1.63 -5.31 -16.34
N CYS A 114 -1.43 -6.43 -15.64
CA CYS A 114 -0.12 -6.92 -15.16
C CYS A 114 0.79 -7.58 -16.22
N ASN A 115 0.25 -7.98 -17.38
CA ASN A 115 0.94 -8.87 -18.33
C ASN A 115 1.59 -8.18 -19.55
N THR A 116 1.74 -6.86 -19.56
CA THR A 116 2.47 -6.17 -20.64
C THR A 116 3.89 -5.86 -20.17
N GLU A 117 4.89 -6.32 -20.92
CA GLU A 117 6.33 -6.16 -20.65
C GLU A 117 6.76 -4.69 -20.41
N GLU A 118 5.97 -3.74 -20.91
CA GLU A 118 6.13 -2.30 -20.70
C GLU A 118 5.25 -1.79 -19.56
N VAL A 119 5.54 -2.20 -18.32
CA VAL A 119 5.13 -1.38 -17.17
C VAL A 119 6.06 -0.16 -17.19
N PRO A 120 5.58 1.06 -17.50
CA PRO A 120 6.44 2.23 -17.39
C PRO A 120 6.91 2.27 -15.94
N PHE A 121 8.22 2.29 -15.71
CA PHE A 121 8.82 2.46 -14.39
C PHE A 121 8.43 3.84 -13.85
N GLY A 122 7.17 3.98 -13.44
CA GLY A 122 6.61 5.18 -12.88
C GLY A 122 7.10 5.30 -11.45
N ILE A 123 7.76 6.42 -11.15
CA ILE A 123 8.09 6.77 -9.77
C ILE A 123 6.80 6.77 -8.94
N THR A 124 6.80 6.07 -7.81
CA THR A 124 5.65 6.02 -6.91
C THR A 124 5.22 7.41 -6.49
N ARG A 125 3.91 7.68 -6.59
CA ARG A 125 3.29 8.95 -6.20
C ARG A 125 2.17 8.68 -5.20
N CYS A 126 1.95 9.63 -4.31
CA CYS A 126 0.79 9.59 -3.43
C CYS A 126 -0.49 9.70 -4.27
N HIS A 127 -1.45 8.80 -4.04
CA HIS A 127 -2.67 8.72 -4.86
C HIS A 127 -3.55 9.96 -4.76
N LEU A 128 -3.49 10.69 -3.64
CA LEU A 128 -4.25 11.93 -3.44
C LEU A 128 -3.52 13.15 -4.03
N CYS A 129 -2.37 13.52 -3.46
CA CYS A 129 -1.69 14.77 -3.87
C CYS A 129 -0.82 14.63 -5.13
N LYS A 130 -0.70 13.42 -5.70
CA LYS A 130 0.10 13.09 -6.90
C LYS A 130 1.59 13.46 -6.85
N LYS A 131 2.08 13.93 -5.70
CA LYS A 131 3.51 14.19 -5.45
C LYS A 131 4.28 12.87 -5.40
N ILE A 132 5.52 12.92 -5.87
CA ILE A 132 6.48 11.83 -5.76
C ILE A 132 6.65 11.45 -4.28
N ILE A 133 6.65 10.15 -4.00
CA ILE A 133 7.05 9.60 -2.71
C ILE A 133 8.56 9.33 -2.77
N TYR A 134 9.29 9.88 -1.81
CA TYR A 134 10.70 9.60 -1.64
C TYR A 134 10.89 8.41 -0.71
N PHE A 135 11.91 7.60 -0.97
CA PHE A 135 12.18 6.42 -0.16
C PHE A 135 12.48 6.78 1.32
N GLU A 136 13.15 7.91 1.55
CA GLU A 136 13.39 8.45 2.91
C GLU A 136 12.10 8.84 3.66
N ASP A 137 10.98 9.10 2.96
CA ASP A 137 9.72 9.48 3.61
C ASP A 137 9.13 8.32 4.46
N PHE A 138 9.53 7.08 4.17
CA PHE A 138 9.10 5.90 4.93
C PHE A 138 9.66 5.87 6.35
N ASP A 139 10.75 6.60 6.59
CA ASP A 139 11.52 6.62 7.83
C ASP A 139 11.11 7.75 8.78
N ARG A 140 10.34 8.70 8.26
CA ARG A 140 9.84 9.84 9.02
C ARG A 140 8.89 9.40 10.14
N ASP A 141 8.74 10.26 11.15
CA ASP A 141 7.87 10.01 12.30
C ASP A 141 6.42 9.81 11.83
N ALA A 142 5.96 8.56 11.86
CA ALA A 142 4.64 8.16 11.40
C ALA A 142 3.47 8.78 12.19
N LYS A 143 3.72 9.39 13.36
CA LYS A 143 2.68 10.05 14.18
C LYS A 143 2.62 11.56 13.91
N ARG A 144 3.78 12.20 13.72
CA ARG A 144 3.91 13.66 13.73
C ARG A 144 4.21 14.27 12.37
N ASP A 145 4.92 13.57 11.51
CA ASP A 145 5.38 14.14 10.25
C ASP A 145 4.29 14.03 9.16
N PRO A 146 3.83 15.15 8.57
CA PRO A 146 2.78 15.15 7.55
C PRO A 146 3.19 14.44 6.25
N LEU A 147 4.50 14.34 5.99
CA LEU A 147 5.08 13.68 4.82
C LEU A 147 5.48 12.23 5.13
N SER A 148 5.35 11.75 6.37
CA SER A 148 5.53 10.33 6.65
C SER A 148 4.58 9.47 5.82
N ILE A 149 5.07 8.33 5.35
CA ILE A 149 4.25 7.42 4.52
C ILE A 149 3.44 6.46 5.40
N GLN A 150 2.15 6.36 5.10
CA GLN A 150 1.20 5.44 5.72
C GLN A 150 0.45 4.65 4.64
N ILE A 151 -0.11 3.52 5.03
CA ILE A 151 -1.10 2.86 4.19
C ILE A 151 -2.35 3.74 4.10
N GLY A 152 -2.81 3.92 2.87
CA GLY A 152 -4.14 4.43 2.57
C GLY A 152 -4.95 3.38 1.83
N HIS A 153 -6.23 3.67 1.70
CA HIS A 153 -7.19 2.88 0.93
C HIS A 153 -7.90 3.82 -0.05
N SER A 154 -7.98 3.43 -1.31
CA SER A 154 -8.62 4.25 -2.35
C SER A 154 -10.11 4.42 -2.10
N ILE A 155 -10.73 3.38 -1.56
CA ILE A 155 -12.09 3.32 -1.03
C ILE A 155 -11.98 3.02 0.47
N PRO A 156 -12.57 3.84 1.35
CA PRO A 156 -12.54 3.62 2.80
C PRO A 156 -13.01 2.21 3.19
N LEU A 157 -12.34 1.63 4.17
CA LEU A 157 -12.66 0.29 4.66
C LEU A 157 -14.11 0.22 5.17
N SER A 158 -14.59 1.26 5.87
CA SER A 158 -15.97 1.35 6.37
C SER A 158 -17.05 1.15 5.29
N ARG A 159 -16.71 1.37 4.01
CA ARG A 159 -17.62 1.30 2.88
C ARG A 159 -17.50 0.00 2.08
N THR A 160 -16.68 -0.94 2.53
CA THR A 160 -16.38 -2.17 1.79
C THR A 160 -16.32 -3.38 2.71
N THR A 161 -16.90 -4.48 2.26
CA THR A 161 -16.56 -5.81 2.79
C THR A 161 -15.27 -6.26 2.11
N ARG A 162 -14.28 -6.69 2.87
CA ARG A 162 -12.98 -7.13 2.32
C ARG A 162 -12.19 -6.02 1.60
N GLY A 163 -12.26 -4.81 2.15
CA GLY A 163 -11.60 -3.63 1.61
C GLY A 163 -10.08 -3.68 1.64
N HIS A 164 -9.47 -4.54 2.46
CA HIS A 164 -8.03 -4.72 2.51
C HIS A 164 -7.54 -5.68 1.42
N ASN A 165 -7.47 -5.20 0.18
CA ASN A 165 -7.03 -6.00 -0.96
C ASN A 165 -6.08 -5.21 -1.86
N VAL A 166 -5.40 -5.93 -2.75
CA VAL A 166 -4.37 -5.39 -3.64
C VAL A 166 -4.85 -4.22 -4.50
N ARG A 167 -6.13 -4.15 -4.87
CA ARG A 167 -6.67 -3.05 -5.68
C ARG A 167 -6.84 -1.78 -4.85
N ASN A 168 -7.21 -1.93 -3.58
CA ASN A 168 -7.59 -0.80 -2.75
C ASN A 168 -6.43 -0.16 -1.98
N VAL A 169 -5.46 -0.96 -1.53
CA VAL A 169 -4.34 -0.48 -0.70
C VAL A 169 -3.32 0.33 -1.50
N VAL A 170 -2.79 1.40 -0.92
CA VAL A 170 -1.77 2.27 -1.53
C VAL A 170 -0.86 2.86 -0.46
N TRP A 171 0.33 3.32 -0.86
CA TRP A 171 1.11 4.26 -0.04
C TRP A 171 0.63 5.70 -0.22
N ALA A 172 0.45 6.40 0.89
CA ALA A 172 0.02 7.79 0.90
C ALA A 172 0.81 8.61 1.94
N HIS A 173 1.00 9.90 1.68
CA HIS A 173 1.46 10.83 2.71
C HIS A 173 0.43 10.88 3.84
N ARG A 174 0.89 10.91 5.08
CA ARG A 174 0.05 10.96 6.29
C ARG A 174 -0.99 12.06 6.23
N LYS A 175 -0.59 13.29 5.89
CA LYS A 175 -1.51 14.43 5.79
C LYS A 175 -2.60 14.19 4.74
N CYS A 176 -2.23 13.58 3.61
CA CYS A 176 -3.19 13.25 2.56
C CYS A 176 -4.16 12.17 3.01
N ASN A 177 -3.67 11.13 3.67
CA ASN A 177 -4.49 10.05 4.22
C ASN A 177 -5.49 10.57 5.28
N GLN A 178 -5.08 11.55 6.09
CA GLN A 178 -5.96 12.24 7.05
C GLN A 178 -7.02 13.11 6.37
N ILE A 179 -6.66 13.84 5.31
CA ILE A 179 -7.62 14.63 4.51
C ILE A 179 -8.65 13.71 3.87
N GLN A 180 -8.21 12.57 3.33
CA GLN A 180 -9.10 11.60 2.74
C GLN A 180 -10.08 11.03 3.78
N SER A 181 -9.58 10.55 4.92
CA SER A 181 -10.44 10.02 6.00
C SER A 181 -11.43 8.96 5.45
N GLU A 182 -12.71 9.08 5.79
CA GLU A 182 -13.81 8.20 5.36
C GLU A 182 -14.40 8.56 3.98
N GLN A 183 -13.64 9.28 3.14
CA GLN A 183 -14.02 9.65 1.78
C GLN A 183 -13.25 8.81 0.75
N THR A 184 -13.89 8.54 -0.37
CA THR A 184 -13.24 8.10 -1.60
C THR A 184 -12.39 9.22 -2.18
N LEU A 185 -11.44 8.89 -3.06
CA LEU A 185 -10.66 9.90 -3.77
C LEU A 185 -11.56 10.90 -4.53
N TYR A 186 -12.63 10.41 -5.15
CA TYR A 186 -13.59 11.26 -5.89
C TYR A 186 -14.27 12.28 -4.99
N GLU A 187 -14.81 11.84 -3.85
CA GLU A 187 -15.46 12.73 -2.89
C GLU A 187 -14.51 13.79 -2.34
N VAL A 188 -13.24 13.45 -2.07
CA VAL A 188 -12.25 14.45 -1.64
C VAL A 188 -12.06 15.52 -2.71
N LEU A 189 -11.91 15.11 -3.97
CA LEU A 189 -11.70 16.04 -5.09
C LEU A 189 -12.93 16.91 -5.35
N GLU A 190 -14.12 16.34 -5.25
CA GLU A 190 -15.38 17.06 -5.34
C GLU A 190 -15.51 18.10 -4.22
N ASN A 191 -15.30 17.70 -2.97
CA ASN A 191 -15.35 18.61 -1.83
C ASN A 191 -14.31 19.73 -1.92
N MET A 192 -13.07 19.41 -2.34
CA MET A 192 -12.06 20.42 -2.59
C MET A 192 -12.48 21.40 -3.69
N SER A 193 -13.11 20.90 -4.76
CA SER A 193 -13.63 21.74 -5.84
C SER A 193 -14.72 22.67 -5.33
N THR A 194 -15.71 22.15 -4.58
CA THR A 194 -16.78 22.95 -3.99
C THR A 194 -16.25 24.03 -3.05
N ILE A 195 -15.26 23.72 -2.21
CA ILE A 195 -14.63 24.70 -1.32
C ILE A 195 -13.97 25.82 -2.15
N LEU A 196 -13.24 25.47 -3.21
CA LEU A 196 -12.57 26.46 -4.05
C LEU A 196 -13.56 27.30 -4.86
N GLU A 197 -14.60 26.69 -5.44
CA GLU A 197 -15.68 27.38 -6.14
C GLU A 197 -16.39 28.39 -5.21
N ALA A 198 -16.65 28.01 -3.95
CA ALA A 198 -17.22 28.91 -2.94
C ALA A 198 -16.32 30.09 -2.57
N HIS A 199 -15.00 30.00 -2.82
CA HIS A 199 -14.04 31.09 -2.65
C HIS A 199 -13.76 31.86 -3.96
N GLY A 200 -14.59 31.66 -5.00
CA GLY A 200 -14.51 32.40 -6.26
C GLY A 200 -13.50 31.86 -7.27
N TYR A 201 -12.97 30.66 -7.07
CA TYR A 201 -12.11 30.01 -8.07
C TYR A 201 -12.93 29.28 -9.14
N THR A 202 -12.58 29.47 -10.41
CA THR A 202 -13.11 28.65 -11.51
C THR A 202 -12.30 27.37 -11.62
N ILE A 203 -12.95 26.22 -11.44
CA ILE A 203 -12.30 24.91 -11.51
C ILE A 203 -12.64 24.22 -12.83
N GLU A 204 -11.62 23.96 -13.66
CA GLU A 204 -11.77 23.12 -14.85
C GLU A 204 -11.78 21.64 -14.43
N LYS A 205 -12.96 21.02 -14.42
CA LYS A 205 -13.11 19.60 -14.10
C LYS A 205 -12.67 18.76 -15.30
N ARG A 206 -11.40 18.36 -15.33
CA ARG A 206 -10.93 17.29 -16.21
C ARG A 206 -11.20 15.97 -15.51
N TYR A 207 -12.16 15.20 -16.02
CA TYR A 207 -12.42 13.85 -15.52
C TYR A 207 -11.14 13.01 -15.63
N PHE A 208 -10.78 12.34 -14.53
CA PHE A 208 -9.61 11.46 -14.41
C PHE A 208 -9.88 10.11 -15.05
#